data_AF-A0A0N1CT50-F1
#
_entry.id   AF-A0A0N1CT50-F1
#
_cell.length_a   1.000
_cell.length_b   1.000
_cell.length_c   1.000
_cell.angle_alpha   90.00
_cell.angle_beta   90.00
_cell.angle_gamma   90.00
#
_symmetry.space_group_name_H-M   'P 1'
#
loop_
_entity.id
_entity.type
_entity.pdbx_description
1 polymer ?
#
loop_
_entity_poly.entity_id
_entity_poly.type
_entity_poly.pdbx_seq_one_letter_code
_entity_poly.pdbx_strand_id
1 'polypeptide(L)'
;MKIPEDQQHKPVVKVEHYDQIDGRNALHTDAKALSLGLDPEKNPNDIIGAIWHEHADSSMAAEEMPLTRILDMAILTAQSSLYFQEAYRHEKFYDPENPLIDIIGIQGNRMTAEINTENPTIDPDILTFYDTLQKNGELIGERYKILKRLLEDLGY
;
A
#
# COMPACT_ATOMS: atom_id res chain seq x y z
N MET A 1 -0.37 -6.54 12.98
CA MET A 1 0.79 -7.48 12.86
C MET A 1 1.91 -6.73 12.16
N LYS A 2 3.18 -7.01 12.50
CA LYS A 2 4.32 -6.53 11.71
C LYS A 2 4.46 -7.32 10.42
N ILE A 3 4.86 -6.68 9.34
CA ILE A 3 5.12 -7.38 8.07
C ILE A 3 6.44 -8.16 8.20
N PRO A 4 6.51 -9.44 7.83
CA PRO A 4 7.74 -10.23 7.90
C PRO A 4 8.89 -9.61 7.08
N GLU A 5 10.10 -9.61 7.64
CA GLU A 5 11.28 -8.92 7.08
C GLU A 5 11.99 -9.68 5.94
N ASP A 6 11.80 -11.01 5.83
CA ASP A 6 12.54 -11.87 4.90
C ASP A 6 11.60 -12.55 3.90
N GLN A 7 11.16 -11.78 2.90
CA GLN A 7 10.24 -12.26 1.87
C GLN A 7 10.61 -11.74 0.47
N GLN A 8 10.20 -12.50 -0.55
CA GLN A 8 10.37 -12.16 -1.97
C GLN A 8 9.71 -10.80 -2.32
N HIS A 9 8.60 -10.48 -1.66
CA HIS A 9 7.98 -9.16 -1.71
C HIS A 9 8.68 -8.22 -0.74
N LYS A 10 9.19 -7.10 -1.26
CA LYS A 10 9.91 -6.06 -0.53
C LYS A 10 8.97 -4.85 -0.29
N PRO A 11 8.34 -4.73 0.89
CA PRO A 11 7.41 -3.64 1.16
C PRO A 11 8.16 -2.31 1.30
N VAL A 12 7.65 -1.27 0.65
CA VAL A 12 8.16 0.11 0.74
C VAL A 12 7.19 0.98 1.54
N VAL A 13 5.89 0.85 1.27
CA VAL A 13 4.83 1.48 2.05
C VAL A 13 4.07 0.41 2.82
N LYS A 14 3.79 0.65 4.11
CA LYS A 14 3.04 -0.28 4.96
C LYS A 14 1.89 0.40 5.68
N VAL A 15 0.85 -0.41 5.94
CA VAL A 15 -0.22 -0.15 6.90
C VAL A 15 -0.26 -1.35 7.84
N GLU A 16 0.22 -1.17 9.06
CA GLU A 16 0.11 -2.20 10.09
C GLU A 16 -1.22 -2.07 10.84
N HIS A 17 -1.57 -3.13 11.59
CA HIS A 17 -2.79 -3.19 12.38
C HIS A 17 -4.07 -2.96 11.56
N TYR A 18 -4.04 -3.40 10.29
CA TYR A 18 -5.18 -3.29 9.38
C TYR A 18 -6.42 -4.02 9.91
N ASP A 19 -6.21 -5.07 10.72
CA ASP A 19 -7.27 -5.78 11.41
C ASP A 19 -8.12 -4.90 12.32
N GLN A 20 -7.66 -3.70 12.68
CA GLN A 20 -8.42 -2.74 13.51
C GLN A 20 -9.25 -1.75 12.67
N ILE A 21 -9.10 -1.77 11.34
CA ILE A 21 -9.65 -0.77 10.42
C ILE A 21 -10.33 -1.36 9.17
N ASP A 22 -10.46 -2.68 9.06
CA ASP A 22 -11.15 -3.39 7.96
C ASP A 22 -12.70 -3.27 8.03
N GLY A 23 -13.20 -2.06 8.26
CA GLY A 23 -14.62 -1.72 8.34
C GLY A 23 -15.39 -2.56 9.35
N ARG A 24 -16.45 -3.25 8.90
CA ARG A 24 -17.27 -4.13 9.77
C ARG A 24 -16.54 -5.39 10.21
N ASN A 25 -15.46 -5.77 9.53
CA ASN A 25 -14.66 -6.94 9.86
C ASN A 25 -13.54 -6.61 10.86
N ALA A 26 -13.40 -5.35 11.26
CA ALA A 26 -12.41 -4.95 12.26
C ALA A 26 -12.52 -5.84 13.51
N LEU A 27 -11.37 -6.24 14.04
CA LEU A 27 -11.14 -7.17 15.15
C LEU A 27 -11.50 -8.64 14.87
N HIS A 28 -12.08 -8.93 13.70
CA HIS A 28 -12.54 -10.27 13.32
C HIS A 28 -11.94 -10.77 12.00
N THR A 29 -11.17 -9.94 11.30
CA THR A 29 -10.47 -10.34 10.08
C THR A 29 -9.11 -11.00 10.38
N ASP A 30 -8.76 -11.93 9.49
CA ASP A 30 -7.45 -12.55 9.36
C ASP A 30 -6.44 -11.64 8.65
N ALA A 31 -6.87 -10.63 7.89
CA ALA A 31 -6.00 -9.63 7.27
C ALA A 31 -5.47 -8.65 8.32
N LYS A 32 -4.15 -8.62 8.51
CA LYS A 32 -3.47 -7.88 9.58
C LYS A 32 -2.66 -6.68 9.13
N ALA A 33 -2.27 -6.63 7.86
CA ALA A 33 -1.53 -5.51 7.29
C ALA A 33 -1.77 -5.39 5.79
N LEU A 34 -1.53 -4.19 5.25
CA LEU A 34 -1.46 -3.92 3.82
C LEU A 34 -0.07 -3.39 3.49
N SER A 35 0.42 -3.63 2.27
CA SER A 35 1.61 -2.95 1.79
C SER A 35 1.63 -2.73 0.29
N LEU A 36 2.43 -1.75 -0.13
CA LEU A 36 2.87 -1.56 -1.50
C LEU A 36 4.38 -1.80 -1.54
N GLY A 37 4.83 -2.61 -2.48
CA GLY A 37 6.23 -3.02 -2.55
C GLY A 37 6.66 -3.50 -3.93
N LEU A 38 7.86 -4.08 -3.96
CA LEU A 38 8.50 -4.60 -5.16
C LEU A 38 8.62 -6.11 -5.05
N ASP A 39 8.37 -6.82 -6.15
CA ASP A 39 8.72 -8.24 -6.30
C ASP A 39 9.55 -8.39 -7.59
N PRO A 40 10.88 -8.22 -7.53
CA PRO A 40 11.74 -8.25 -8.71
C PRO A 40 11.72 -9.60 -9.45
N GLU A 41 11.38 -10.69 -8.76
CA GLU A 41 11.39 -12.02 -9.35
C GLU A 41 10.09 -12.34 -10.09
N LYS A 42 8.94 -11.91 -9.55
CA LYS A 42 7.63 -12.13 -10.20
C LYS A 42 7.23 -10.99 -11.13
N ASN A 43 7.45 -9.75 -10.71
CA ASN A 43 6.94 -8.55 -11.38
C ASN A 43 7.98 -7.41 -11.34
N PRO A 44 9.08 -7.52 -12.10
CA PRO A 44 10.19 -6.57 -12.04
C PRO A 44 9.85 -5.14 -12.50
N ASN A 45 8.70 -4.93 -13.15
CA ASN A 45 8.30 -3.64 -13.72
C ASN A 45 7.00 -3.09 -13.10
N ASP A 46 6.58 -3.62 -11.94
CA ASP A 46 5.33 -3.18 -11.32
C ASP A 46 5.47 -3.01 -9.80
N ILE A 47 4.53 -2.26 -9.23
CA ILE A 47 4.35 -2.12 -7.79
C ILE A 47 3.27 -3.10 -7.36
N ILE A 48 3.59 -3.95 -6.40
CA ILE A 48 2.70 -4.99 -5.92
C ILE A 48 1.99 -4.52 -4.66
N GLY A 49 0.66 -4.61 -4.66
CA GLY A 49 -0.15 -4.53 -3.47
C GLY A 49 -0.25 -5.90 -2.81
N ALA A 50 0.02 -5.99 -1.51
CA ALA A 50 -0.06 -7.22 -0.75
C ALA A 50 -0.96 -7.06 0.48
N ILE A 51 -1.81 -8.04 0.72
CA ILE A 51 -2.61 -8.18 1.94
C ILE A 51 -1.98 -9.30 2.76
N TRP A 52 -1.67 -9.00 4.02
CA TRP A 52 -0.97 -9.93 4.91
C TRP A 52 -1.94 -10.55 5.89
N HIS A 53 -2.01 -11.88 5.88
CA HIS A 53 -2.91 -12.64 6.75
C HIS A 53 -2.15 -13.26 7.92
N GLU A 54 -2.81 -13.39 9.09
CA GLU A 54 -2.24 -14.09 10.25
C GLU A 54 -2.02 -15.58 9.98
N HIS A 55 -2.88 -16.18 9.17
CA HIS A 55 -2.77 -17.56 8.70
C HIS A 55 -2.96 -17.58 7.17
N ALA A 56 -1.87 -17.59 6.42
CA ALA A 56 -1.93 -17.75 4.96
C ALA A 56 -2.12 -19.24 4.63
N ASP A 57 -3.33 -19.64 4.26
CA ASP A 57 -3.59 -20.98 3.73
C ASP A 57 -3.28 -21.00 2.22
N SER A 58 -2.22 -21.71 1.84
CA SER A 58 -1.74 -21.82 0.46
C SER A 58 -2.62 -22.69 -0.44
N SER A 59 -3.76 -23.18 0.06
CA SER A 59 -4.69 -24.05 -0.68
C SER A 59 -5.77 -23.32 -1.48
N MET A 60 -5.87 -21.99 -1.37
CA MET A 60 -6.87 -21.20 -2.09
C MET A 60 -6.45 -20.92 -3.55
N ALA A 61 -7.31 -21.27 -4.50
CA ALA A 61 -7.08 -21.03 -5.93
C ALA A 61 -7.38 -19.58 -6.37
N ALA A 62 -8.15 -18.84 -5.57
CA ALA A 62 -8.45 -17.42 -5.75
C ALA A 62 -8.57 -16.75 -4.37
N GLU A 63 -8.05 -15.53 -4.26
CA GLU A 63 -8.27 -14.68 -3.09
C GLU A 63 -9.62 -13.98 -3.23
N GLU A 64 -10.56 -14.28 -2.34
CA GLU A 64 -11.81 -13.53 -2.20
C GLU A 64 -11.62 -12.44 -1.13
N MET A 65 -12.01 -11.20 -1.43
CA MET A 65 -11.90 -10.10 -0.46
C MET A 65 -13.15 -9.19 -0.45
N PRO A 66 -13.46 -8.57 0.70
CA PRO A 66 -14.54 -7.58 0.79
C PRO A 66 -14.29 -6.38 -0.12
N LEU A 67 -15.37 -5.80 -0.67
CA LEU A 67 -15.29 -4.59 -1.52
C LEU A 67 -14.60 -3.42 -0.81
N THR A 68 -14.78 -3.28 0.51
CA THR A 68 -14.12 -2.23 1.30
C THR A 68 -12.61 -2.34 1.20
N ARG A 69 -12.05 -3.54 1.23
CA ARG A 69 -10.60 -3.77 1.14
C ARG A 69 -10.03 -3.36 -0.22
N ILE A 70 -10.80 -3.54 -1.28
CA ILE A 70 -10.43 -3.04 -2.62
C ILE A 70 -10.32 -1.50 -2.59
N LEU A 71 -11.28 -0.82 -1.94
CA LEU A 71 -11.25 0.63 -1.79
C LEU A 71 -10.12 1.09 -0.87
N ASP A 72 -9.86 0.36 0.22
CA ASP A 72 -8.77 0.66 1.16
C ASP A 72 -7.41 0.54 0.46
N MET A 73 -7.23 -0.46 -0.41
CA MET A 73 -6.04 -0.55 -1.26
C MET A 73 -5.96 0.59 -2.28
N ALA A 74 -7.08 1.01 -2.88
CA ALA A 74 -7.10 2.16 -3.78
C ALA A 74 -6.74 3.46 -3.06
N ILE A 75 -7.23 3.65 -1.83
CA ILE A 75 -6.89 4.77 -0.95
C ILE A 75 -5.39 4.77 -0.64
N LEU A 76 -4.83 3.63 -0.21
CA LEU A 76 -3.40 3.51 0.07
C LEU A 76 -2.54 3.81 -1.17
N THR A 77 -2.98 3.36 -2.35
CA THR A 77 -2.30 3.60 -3.64
C THR A 77 -2.30 5.08 -4.00
N ALA A 78 -3.47 5.73 -3.88
CA ALA A 78 -3.61 7.16 -4.14
C ALA A 78 -2.78 8.00 -3.15
N GLN A 79 -2.83 7.69 -1.85
CA GLN A 79 -2.06 8.37 -0.83
C GLN A 79 -0.54 8.23 -1.06
N SER A 80 -0.08 7.02 -1.36
CA SER A 80 1.33 6.78 -1.68
C SER A 80 1.75 7.58 -2.91
N SER A 81 0.89 7.64 -3.93
CA SER A 81 1.17 8.44 -5.13
C SER A 81 1.27 9.93 -4.81
N LEU A 82 0.43 10.47 -3.92
CA LEU A 82 0.51 11.85 -3.45
C LEU A 82 1.84 12.10 -2.71
N TYR A 83 2.23 11.22 -1.80
CA TYR A 83 3.49 11.31 -1.09
C TYR A 83 4.69 11.36 -2.04
N PHE A 84 4.74 10.44 -3.00
CA PHE A 84 5.85 10.34 -3.95
C PHE A 84 5.91 11.49 -4.96
N GLN A 85 4.86 12.32 -5.09
CA GLN A 85 4.96 13.57 -5.85
C GLN A 85 5.91 14.58 -5.21
N GLU A 86 6.12 14.52 -3.90
CA GLU A 86 6.96 15.48 -3.17
C GLU A 86 8.15 14.82 -2.45
N ALA A 87 8.22 13.48 -2.44
CA ALA A 87 9.26 12.70 -1.76
C ALA A 87 10.69 13.09 -2.14
N TYR A 88 10.93 13.56 -3.38
CA TYR A 88 12.24 14.04 -3.85
C TYR A 88 12.83 15.18 -3.02
N ARG A 89 12.03 15.84 -2.16
CA ARG A 89 12.50 16.87 -1.22
C ARG A 89 13.34 16.29 -0.08
N HIS A 90 13.21 15.00 0.20
CA HIS A 90 14.03 14.28 1.17
C HIS A 90 15.18 13.58 0.45
N GLU A 91 16.39 13.62 1.03
CA GLU A 91 17.57 12.95 0.45
C GLU A 91 17.34 11.46 0.22
N LYS A 92 16.64 10.80 1.15
CA LYS A 92 16.30 9.37 1.07
C LYS A 92 14.92 9.09 0.48
N PHE A 93 14.23 10.10 -0.05
CA PHE A 93 12.81 10.02 -0.42
C PHE A 93 11.84 9.76 0.75
N TYR A 94 12.35 9.86 1.99
CA TYR A 94 11.58 9.90 3.23
C TYR A 94 12.38 10.57 4.35
N ASP A 95 11.68 10.95 5.42
CA ASP A 95 12.28 11.42 6.67
C ASP A 95 12.56 10.22 7.59
N PRO A 96 13.83 9.87 7.89
CA PRO A 96 14.16 8.75 8.78
C PRO A 96 13.65 8.91 10.21
N GLU A 97 13.49 10.15 10.69
CA GLU A 97 13.01 10.43 12.03
C GLU A 97 11.46 10.42 12.10
N ASN A 98 10.80 10.54 10.95
CA ASN A 98 9.35 10.52 10.83
C ASN A 98 8.92 9.86 9.50
N PRO A 99 8.87 8.51 9.44
CA PRO A 99 8.52 7.79 8.22
C PRO A 99 7.02 7.84 7.87
N LEU A 100 6.23 8.63 8.60
CA LEU A 100 4.81 8.78 8.38
C LEU A 100 4.53 9.38 7.01
N ILE A 101 3.69 8.70 6.23
CA ILE A 101 3.13 9.23 4.99
C ILE A 101 1.89 10.04 5.30
N ASP A 102 0.89 9.43 5.94
CA ASP A 102 -0.34 10.09 6.35
C ASP A 102 -1.17 9.23 7.31
N ILE A 103 -2.15 9.87 7.94
CA ILE A 103 -3.16 9.25 8.80
C ILE A 103 -4.54 9.55 8.19
N ILE A 104 -5.13 8.54 7.56
CA ILE A 104 -6.40 8.67 6.86
C ILE A 104 -7.52 8.14 7.76
N GLY A 105 -8.49 8.99 8.07
CA GLY A 105 -9.68 8.58 8.82
C GLY A 105 -10.57 7.67 7.99
N ILE A 106 -10.85 6.46 8.47
CA ILE A 106 -11.79 5.51 7.86
C ILE A 106 -12.75 4.97 8.91
N GLN A 107 -13.74 4.16 8.50
CA GLN A 107 -14.76 3.70 9.44
C GLN A 107 -14.12 2.87 10.57
N GLY A 108 -14.32 3.33 11.82
CA GLY A 108 -13.91 2.62 13.04
C GLY A 108 -12.65 3.19 13.69
N ASN A 109 -11.59 3.46 12.91
CA ASN A 109 -10.32 4.02 13.40
C ASN A 109 -9.57 4.72 12.25
N ARG A 110 -8.23 4.76 12.26
CA ARG A 110 -7.41 5.46 11.26
C ARG A 110 -6.45 4.52 10.55
N MET A 111 -6.35 4.64 9.23
CA MET A 111 -5.29 4.04 8.43
C MET A 111 -4.03 4.89 8.57
N THR A 112 -3.02 4.37 9.25
CA THR A 112 -1.69 5.00 9.32
C THR A 112 -0.82 4.37 8.23
N ALA A 113 -0.49 5.16 7.20
CA ALA A 113 0.42 4.75 6.14
C ALA A 113 1.83 5.27 6.44
N GLU A 114 2.82 4.39 6.35
CA GLU A 114 4.22 4.71 6.72
C GLU A 114 5.19 4.08 5.72
N ILE A 115 6.36 4.68 5.60
CA ILE A 115 7.51 4.05 4.94
C ILE A 115 8.00 2.90 5.81
N ASN A 116 8.24 1.74 5.18
CA ASN A 116 8.68 0.55 5.88
C ASN A 116 10.18 0.61 6.21
N THR A 117 10.55 1.37 7.24
CA THR A 117 11.95 1.50 7.72
C THR A 117 12.52 0.20 8.30
N GLU A 118 11.69 -0.82 8.49
CA GLU A 118 12.12 -2.17 8.89
C GLU A 118 12.58 -3.01 7.68
N ASN A 119 12.31 -2.56 6.44
CA ASN A 119 12.91 -3.17 5.24
C ASN A 119 14.43 -2.93 5.25
N PRO A 120 15.27 -3.99 5.31
CA PRO A 120 16.73 -3.85 5.36
C PRO A 120 17.33 -3.16 4.14
N THR A 121 16.63 -3.16 3.01
CA THR A 121 17.02 -2.52 1.75
C THR A 121 16.13 -1.33 1.38
N ILE A 122 15.53 -0.65 2.37
CA ILE A 122 14.58 0.45 2.13
C ILE A 122 15.14 1.59 1.26
N ASP A 123 16.38 2.03 1.49
CA ASP A 123 16.98 3.17 0.78
C ASP A 123 17.11 2.94 -0.75
N PRO A 124 17.63 1.80 -1.25
CA PRO A 124 17.59 1.51 -2.68
C PRO A 124 16.20 1.06 -3.19
N ASP A 125 15.40 0.39 -2.37
CA ASP A 125 14.07 -0.08 -2.79
C ASP A 125 13.08 1.08 -3.00
N ILE A 126 13.12 2.13 -2.16
CA ILE A 126 12.23 3.29 -2.31
C ILE A 126 12.52 4.07 -3.60
N LEU A 127 13.79 4.15 -4.01
CA LEU A 127 14.17 4.74 -5.30
C LEU A 127 13.64 3.90 -6.46
N THR A 128 13.78 2.57 -6.38
CA THR A 128 13.26 1.64 -7.38
C THR A 128 11.72 1.72 -7.45
N PHE A 129 11.05 1.84 -6.31
CA PHE A 129 9.62 2.05 -6.21
C PHE A 129 9.20 3.36 -6.88
N TYR A 130 9.89 4.46 -6.58
CA TYR A 130 9.65 5.75 -7.20
C TYR A 130 9.84 5.70 -8.72
N ASP A 131 10.94 5.11 -9.20
CA ASP A 131 11.20 4.95 -10.63
C ASP A 131 10.12 4.12 -11.34
N THR A 132 9.67 3.04 -10.71
CA THR A 132 8.57 2.21 -11.24
C THR A 132 7.25 2.98 -11.27
N LEU A 133 6.95 3.75 -10.22
CA LEU A 133 5.77 4.62 -10.17
C LEU A 133 5.79 5.65 -11.32
N GLN A 134 6.95 6.27 -11.59
CA GLN A 134 7.11 7.22 -12.69
C GLN A 134 6.97 6.55 -14.06
N LYS A 135 7.62 5.40 -14.28
CA LYS A 135 7.52 4.63 -15.53
C LYS A 135 6.08 4.23 -15.83
N ASN A 136 5.31 3.86 -14.80
CA ASN A 136 3.92 3.46 -14.92
C ASN A 136 2.94 4.63 -14.77
N GLY A 137 3.43 5.87 -14.67
CA GLY A 137 2.63 7.05 -14.35
C GLY A 137 1.50 7.35 -15.34
N GLU A 138 1.69 7.06 -16.63
CA GLU A 138 0.63 7.20 -17.64
C GLU A 138 -0.51 6.21 -17.37
N LEU A 139 -0.18 4.93 -17.19
CA LEU A 139 -1.14 3.87 -16.91
C LEU A 139 -1.90 4.16 -15.61
N ILE A 140 -1.17 4.44 -14.52
CA ILE A 140 -1.74 4.73 -13.21
C ILE A 140 -2.59 6.01 -13.25
N GLY A 141 -2.11 7.06 -13.91
CA GLY A 141 -2.81 8.33 -14.05
C GLY A 141 -4.13 8.20 -14.82
N GLU A 142 -4.19 7.34 -15.84
CA GLU A 142 -5.45 7.01 -16.52
C GLU A 142 -6.47 6.40 -15.55
N ARG A 143 -6.05 5.43 -14.73
CA ARG A 143 -6.94 4.77 -13.75
C ARG A 143 -7.45 5.77 -12.72
N TYR A 144 -6.60 6.66 -12.22
CA TYR A 144 -7.02 7.72 -11.30
C TYR A 144 -8.05 8.67 -11.92
N LYS A 145 -7.86 9.09 -13.18
CA LYS A 145 -8.84 9.94 -13.88
C LYS A 145 -10.18 9.24 -14.04
N ILE A 146 -10.17 7.96 -14.40
CA ILE A 146 -11.40 7.16 -14.54
C ILE A 146 -12.08 7.00 -13.18
N LEU A 147 -11.33 6.65 -12.13
CA LEU A 147 -11.86 6.49 -10.78
C LEU A 147 -12.49 7.80 -10.28
N LYS A 148 -11.78 8.93 -10.42
CA LYS A 148 -12.30 10.25 -10.08
C LYS A 148 -13.63 10.53 -10.77
N ARG A 149 -13.71 10.37 -12.09
CA ARG A 149 -14.94 10.58 -12.85
C ARG A 149 -16.07 9.68 -12.37
N LEU A 150 -15.80 8.39 -12.14
CA LEU A 150 -16.81 7.44 -11.67
C LEU A 150 -17.32 7.77 -10.26
N LEU A 151 -16.44 8.25 -9.37
CA LEU A 151 -16.83 8.71 -8.03
C LEU A 151 -17.70 9.97 -8.11
N GLU A 152 -17.34 10.93 -8.97
CA GLU A 152 -18.16 12.13 -9.25
C GLU A 152 -19.55 11.74 -9.81
N ASP A 153 -19.61 10.81 -10.76
CA ASP A 153 -20.86 10.29 -11.33
C ASP A 153 -21.75 9.58 -10.30
N LEU A 154 -21.14 8.93 -9.30
CA LEU A 154 -21.83 8.31 -8.15
C LEU A 154 -22.31 9.33 -7.11
N GLY A 155 -21.87 10.59 -7.21
CA GLY A 155 -22.23 11.67 -6.29
C GLY A 155 -21.35 11.77 -5.04
N TYR A 156 -20.12 11.25 -5.09
CA TYR A 156 -19.11 11.41 -4.04
C TYR A 156 -18.15 12.56 -4.33
#